data_AF-A0A2P5F8S1-F1
#
_entry.id   AF-A0A2P5F8S1-F1
#
_cell.length_a   1.000
_cell.length_b   1.000
_cell.length_c   1.000
_cell.angle_alpha   90.00
_cell.angle_beta   90.00
_cell.angle_gamma   90.00
#
_symmetry.space_group_name_H-M   'P 1'
#
loop_
_entity.id
_entity.type
_entity.pdbx_description
1 polymer ?
#
loop_
_entity_poly.entity_id
_entity_poly.type
_entity_poly.pdbx_seq_one_letter_code
_entity_poly.pdbx_strand_id
1 'polypeptide(L)'
;FAPRILGGGSFMIALLIYKWRRRHLSVYDGIEEFLQSHNNLMPIRYSYRDIRKMTKGFKERLGEGGFGTVYKGQLCSGPLVAIKMLGKSKANGQDFINEVATIGRIHHVNVVRLIGFCVEGSRRALIYDFMPNGSLDKFIFSREEINKSLSLKEIFEISLGIARGIEYLHRGCDMQILHFDIKPHNILLDEKFTPKVSDFGLARLCPLDNSLVSLTAARGTIGYIAPELFYKNIGRVSYKADVYSFGMLLMEMANRRKNVNANTENSSHIYFPLWIYNQFNEGKDIEIDDFVTEEESKIIKKMAMVALWCIQLKPCDRPTMSQVIEMLESQFECLQMPPRPYLYPQEQEQGQEKPNVEDAKGTSFSLSTPSSEEDSTEISLISNAYQDY
;
A
#
# COMPACT_ATOMS: atom_id res chain seq x y z
N PHE A 1 -42.60 -42.42 -15.46
CA PHE A 1 -41.76 -41.95 -14.35
C PHE A 1 -40.96 -40.73 -14.80
N ALA A 2 -41.48 -39.52 -14.61
CA ALA A 2 -40.68 -38.27 -14.64
C ALA A 2 -41.57 -37.07 -14.25
N PRO A 3 -41.70 -36.76 -12.95
CA PRO A 3 -41.74 -35.35 -12.57
C PRO A 3 -41.05 -35.06 -11.23
N ARG A 4 -39.98 -35.79 -10.87
CA ARG A 4 -39.27 -35.57 -9.58
C ARG A 4 -37.93 -34.85 -9.67
N ILE A 5 -37.39 -34.64 -10.87
CA ILE A 5 -36.07 -34.02 -11.05
C ILE A 5 -36.15 -32.49 -11.27
N LEU A 6 -37.29 -31.97 -11.74
CA LEU A 6 -37.44 -30.53 -12.03
C LEU A 6 -37.60 -29.68 -10.74
N GLY A 7 -38.30 -30.18 -9.73
CA GLY A 7 -38.55 -29.45 -8.47
C GLY A 7 -37.31 -29.27 -7.58
N GLY A 8 -36.37 -30.23 -7.62
CA GLY A 8 -35.12 -30.17 -6.84
C GLY A 8 -34.18 -29.07 -7.32
N GLY A 9 -34.06 -28.89 -8.64
CA GLY A 9 -33.27 -27.80 -9.24
C GLY A 9 -33.84 -26.43 -8.91
N SER A 10 -35.16 -26.25 -9.02
CA SER A 10 -35.85 -25.00 -8.67
C SER A 10 -35.73 -24.64 -7.18
N PHE A 11 -35.80 -25.64 -6.30
CA PHE A 11 -35.62 -25.44 -4.86
C PHE A 11 -34.18 -25.06 -4.49
N MET A 12 -33.19 -25.70 -5.12
CA MET A 12 -31.78 -25.33 -4.93
C MET A 12 -31.47 -23.93 -5.44
N ILE A 13 -32.03 -23.54 -6.59
CA ILE A 13 -31.92 -22.16 -7.10
C ILE A 13 -32.59 -21.17 -6.14
N ALA A 14 -33.78 -21.49 -5.62
CA ALA A 14 -34.47 -20.64 -4.65
C ALA A 14 -33.69 -20.50 -3.33
N LEU A 15 -33.07 -21.58 -2.84
CA LEU A 15 -32.20 -21.57 -1.67
C LEU A 15 -30.92 -20.77 -1.91
N LEU A 16 -30.33 -20.86 -3.11
CA LEU A 16 -29.17 -20.05 -3.49
C LEU A 16 -29.53 -18.57 -3.55
N ILE A 17 -30.67 -18.21 -4.15
CA ILE A 17 -31.19 -16.85 -4.18
C ILE A 17 -31.48 -16.36 -2.76
N TYR A 18 -32.10 -17.18 -1.90
CA TYR A 18 -32.38 -16.85 -0.51
C TYR A 18 -31.10 -16.63 0.30
N LYS A 19 -30.13 -17.55 0.22
CA LYS A 19 -28.82 -17.40 0.89
C LYS A 19 -28.05 -16.19 0.37
N TRP A 20 -28.09 -15.94 -0.93
CA TRP A 20 -27.45 -14.77 -1.54
C TRP A 20 -28.13 -13.47 -1.07
N ARG A 21 -29.46 -13.39 -1.09
CA ARG A 21 -30.22 -12.24 -0.57
C ARG A 21 -29.96 -12.02 0.93
N ARG A 22 -29.98 -13.07 1.75
CA ARG A 22 -29.76 -12.97 3.20
C ARG A 22 -28.35 -12.52 3.54
N ARG A 23 -27.33 -13.03 2.84
CA ARG A 23 -25.94 -12.54 2.97
C ARG A 23 -25.82 -11.06 2.57
N HIS A 24 -26.48 -10.69 1.47
CA HIS A 24 -26.48 -9.32 0.97
C HIS A 24 -27.16 -8.36 1.96
N LEU A 25 -28.32 -8.73 2.53
CA LEU A 25 -28.98 -7.96 3.60
C LEU A 25 -28.11 -7.81 4.85
N SER A 26 -27.52 -8.90 5.34
CA SER A 26 -26.67 -8.86 6.55
C SER A 26 -25.47 -7.94 6.41
N VAL A 27 -24.92 -7.79 5.20
CA VAL A 27 -23.85 -6.81 4.91
C VAL A 27 -24.36 -5.37 5.01
N TYR A 28 -25.58 -5.08 4.56
CA TYR A 28 -26.16 -3.74 4.71
C TYR A 28 -26.50 -3.41 6.15
N ASP A 29 -27.07 -4.38 6.88
CA ASP A 29 -27.43 -4.19 8.28
C ASP A 29 -26.19 -3.82 9.10
N GLY A 30 -25.05 -4.51 8.87
CA GLY A 30 -23.78 -4.19 9.54
C GLY A 30 -23.20 -2.82 9.18
N ILE A 31 -23.34 -2.36 7.93
CA ILE A 31 -22.90 -1.01 7.54
C ILE A 31 -23.80 0.06 8.19
N GLU A 32 -25.11 -0.15 8.18
CA GLU A 32 -26.06 0.83 8.72
C GLU A 32 -25.95 0.92 10.26
N GLU A 33 -25.77 -0.20 10.95
CA GLU A 33 -25.50 -0.25 12.40
C GLU A 33 -24.19 0.48 12.76
N PHE A 34 -23.12 0.30 11.97
CA PHE A 34 -21.87 1.03 12.14
C PHE A 34 -22.08 2.55 11.99
N LEU A 35 -22.83 2.99 10.98
CA LEU A 35 -23.09 4.41 10.76
C LEU A 35 -23.94 5.04 11.88
N GLN A 36 -24.93 4.31 12.41
CA GLN A 36 -25.80 4.79 13.48
C GLN A 36 -25.09 4.95 14.82
N SER A 37 -24.05 4.14 15.09
CA SER A 37 -23.29 4.18 16.35
C SER A 37 -22.27 5.34 16.45
N HIS A 38 -21.98 6.05 15.35
CA HIS A 38 -20.85 7.00 15.27
C HIS A 38 -21.23 8.46 14.91
N ASN A 39 -22.42 8.93 15.32
CA ASN A 39 -23.10 10.15 14.84
C ASN A 39 -22.41 11.54 14.96
N ASN A 40 -21.30 11.71 15.69
CA ASN A 40 -20.89 13.07 16.09
C ASN A 40 -19.76 13.74 15.28
N LEU A 41 -19.09 13.07 14.33
CA LEU A 41 -17.96 13.64 13.55
C LEU A 41 -17.81 13.03 12.13
N MET A 42 -18.90 12.66 11.47
CA MET A 42 -18.85 11.87 10.22
C MET A 42 -18.89 12.72 8.93
N PRO A 43 -18.28 12.24 7.83
CA PRO A 43 -18.42 12.82 6.49
C PRO A 43 -19.89 12.93 6.06
N ILE A 44 -20.20 13.83 5.13
CA ILE A 44 -21.58 14.12 4.72
C ILE A 44 -22.20 12.88 4.03
N ARG A 45 -23.35 12.41 4.53
CA ARG A 45 -24.12 11.35 3.86
C ARG A 45 -24.94 11.94 2.72
N TYR A 46 -24.62 11.55 1.49
CA TYR A 46 -25.32 11.92 0.27
C TYR A 46 -26.26 10.81 -0.20
N SER A 47 -27.33 11.21 -0.90
CA SER A 47 -28.17 10.25 -1.61
C SER A 47 -27.55 9.83 -2.94
N TYR A 48 -27.94 8.68 -3.49
CA TYR A 48 -27.50 8.26 -4.82
C TYR A 48 -27.98 9.24 -5.90
N ARG A 49 -29.11 9.90 -5.67
CA ARG A 49 -29.60 10.98 -6.56
C ARG A 49 -28.61 12.14 -6.59
N ASP A 50 -28.04 12.52 -5.45
CA ASP A 50 -27.02 13.56 -5.37
C ASP A 50 -25.76 13.13 -6.11
N ILE A 51 -25.31 11.88 -5.94
CA ILE A 51 -24.17 11.31 -6.67
C ILE A 51 -24.37 11.40 -8.18
N ARG A 52 -25.54 10.98 -8.67
CA ARG A 52 -25.87 11.05 -10.10
C ARG A 52 -25.90 12.50 -10.59
N LYS A 53 -26.38 13.45 -9.78
CA LYS A 53 -26.41 14.87 -10.12
C LYS A 53 -25.00 15.46 -10.18
N MET A 54 -24.16 15.22 -9.16
CA MET A 54 -22.78 15.71 -9.09
C MET A 54 -21.93 15.22 -10.26
N THR A 55 -22.10 13.96 -10.66
CA THR A 55 -21.37 13.34 -11.78
C THR A 55 -21.99 13.61 -13.15
N LYS A 56 -23.08 14.37 -13.23
CA LYS A 56 -23.88 14.60 -14.46
C LYS A 56 -24.24 13.29 -15.17
N GLY A 57 -24.62 12.29 -14.38
CA GLY A 57 -24.91 10.94 -14.87
C GLY A 57 -23.67 10.10 -15.19
N PHE A 58 -22.61 10.21 -14.38
CA PHE A 58 -21.37 9.45 -14.55
C PHE A 58 -20.62 9.74 -15.86
N LYS A 59 -20.67 11.00 -16.31
CA LYS A 59 -20.18 11.41 -17.64
C LYS A 59 -18.67 11.31 -17.81
N GLU A 60 -17.90 11.73 -16.80
CA GLU A 60 -16.44 11.84 -16.88
C GLU A 60 -15.80 10.81 -15.96
N ARG A 61 -15.23 9.75 -16.55
CA ARG A 61 -14.52 8.69 -15.85
C ARG A 61 -13.06 9.08 -15.67
N LEU A 62 -12.56 9.00 -14.44
CA LEU A 62 -11.16 9.30 -14.09
C LEU A 62 -10.28 8.05 -14.07
N GLY A 63 -10.84 6.90 -13.69
CA GLY A 63 -10.11 5.63 -13.63
C GLY A 63 -10.97 4.46 -13.15
N GLU A 64 -10.43 3.25 -13.28
CA GLU A 64 -11.03 2.00 -12.81
C GLU A 64 -9.94 1.09 -12.26
N GLY A 65 -10.23 0.42 -11.15
CA GLY A 65 -9.34 -0.56 -10.54
C GLY A 65 -10.09 -1.58 -9.69
N GLY A 66 -9.35 -2.41 -8.94
CA GLY A 66 -9.92 -3.48 -8.12
C GLY A 66 -10.96 -3.03 -7.09
N PHE A 67 -10.90 -1.75 -6.67
CA PHE A 67 -11.81 -1.17 -5.68
C PHE A 67 -13.00 -0.42 -6.28
N GLY A 68 -13.13 -0.37 -7.61
CA GLY A 68 -14.27 0.24 -8.30
C GLY A 68 -13.87 1.29 -9.34
N THR A 69 -14.83 2.15 -9.70
CA THR A 69 -14.66 3.18 -10.73
C THR A 69 -14.74 4.57 -10.14
N VAL A 70 -13.82 5.46 -10.53
CA VAL A 70 -13.78 6.85 -10.08
C VAL A 70 -14.30 7.77 -11.17
N TYR A 71 -15.20 8.68 -10.79
CA TYR A 71 -15.78 9.70 -11.66
C TYR A 71 -15.46 11.10 -11.16
N LYS A 72 -15.34 12.05 -12.08
CA LYS A 72 -15.31 13.46 -11.72
C LYS A 72 -16.72 13.94 -11.45
N GLY A 73 -16.86 14.76 -10.41
CA GLY A 73 -18.11 15.42 -10.07
C GLY A 73 -17.89 16.86 -9.62
N GLN A 74 -19.00 17.54 -9.34
CA GLN A 74 -19.00 18.89 -8.79
C GLN A 74 -20.05 18.98 -7.69
N LEU A 75 -19.66 19.47 -6.52
CA LEU A 75 -20.60 19.76 -5.43
C LEU A 75 -21.53 20.91 -5.83
N CYS A 76 -22.72 20.98 -5.23
CA CYS A 76 -23.63 22.11 -5.44
C CYS A 76 -23.01 23.45 -5.01
N SER A 77 -22.07 23.41 -4.07
CA SER A 77 -21.30 24.58 -3.61
C SER A 77 -20.23 25.05 -4.60
N GLY A 78 -19.93 24.29 -5.66
CA GLY A 78 -18.95 24.66 -6.69
C GLY A 78 -17.68 23.80 -6.77
N PRO A 79 -17.06 23.32 -5.67
CA PRO A 79 -15.83 22.54 -5.72
C PRO A 79 -15.95 21.25 -6.54
N LEU A 80 -14.87 20.90 -7.24
CA LEU A 80 -14.73 19.63 -7.95
C LEU A 80 -14.42 18.50 -6.96
N VAL A 81 -14.96 17.32 -7.25
CA VAL A 81 -14.80 16.12 -6.42
C VAL A 81 -14.48 14.89 -7.25
N ALA A 82 -13.78 13.94 -6.64
CA ALA A 82 -13.61 12.59 -7.16
C ALA A 82 -14.58 11.64 -6.44
N ILE A 83 -15.41 10.93 -7.21
CA ILE A 83 -16.45 10.06 -6.69
C ILE A 83 -16.09 8.61 -7.05
N LYS A 84 -15.61 7.86 -6.05
CA LYS A 84 -15.26 6.43 -6.16
C LYS A 84 -16.54 5.61 -5.94
N MET A 85 -17.08 5.08 -7.02
CA MET A 85 -18.18 4.11 -6.98
C MET A 85 -17.59 2.73 -6.67
N LEU A 86 -17.93 2.21 -5.49
CA LEU A 86 -17.46 0.89 -5.08
C LEU A 86 -18.30 -0.18 -5.78
N GLY A 87 -17.62 -1.14 -6.40
CA GLY A 87 -18.28 -2.26 -7.07
C GLY A 87 -19.08 -3.16 -6.11
N LYS A 88 -19.77 -4.15 -6.70
CA LYS A 88 -20.31 -5.29 -5.94
C LYS A 88 -19.13 -6.13 -5.45
N SER A 89 -18.47 -5.71 -4.38
CA SER A 89 -17.35 -6.42 -3.79
C SER A 89 -17.78 -7.85 -3.40
N LYS A 90 -16.94 -8.85 -3.69
CA LYS A 90 -17.07 -10.19 -3.09
C LYS A 90 -16.81 -10.17 -1.58
N ALA A 91 -16.08 -9.16 -1.10
CA ALA A 91 -15.90 -8.86 0.31
C ALA A 91 -17.16 -8.22 0.92
N ASN A 92 -17.43 -8.50 2.19
CA ASN A 92 -18.61 -8.10 2.97
C ASN A 92 -18.74 -6.58 3.22
N GLY A 93 -18.33 -5.72 2.28
CA GLY A 93 -18.34 -4.27 2.43
C GLY A 93 -17.31 -3.71 3.41
N GLN A 94 -16.35 -4.55 3.86
CA GLN A 94 -15.33 -4.16 4.82
C GLN A 94 -14.50 -2.96 4.34
N ASP A 95 -14.12 -2.90 3.07
CA ASP A 95 -13.32 -1.80 2.52
C ASP A 95 -14.04 -0.46 2.65
N PHE A 96 -15.36 -0.44 2.41
CA PHE A 96 -16.18 0.75 2.61
C PHE A 96 -16.20 1.18 4.08
N ILE A 97 -16.42 0.22 5.00
CA ILE A 97 -16.41 0.49 6.44
C ILE A 97 -15.03 1.01 6.86
N ASN A 98 -13.94 0.40 6.38
CA ASN A 98 -12.59 0.84 6.71
C ASN A 98 -12.35 2.27 6.23
N GLU A 99 -12.66 2.60 4.97
CA GLU A 99 -12.45 3.95 4.44
C GLU A 99 -13.26 4.98 5.27
N VAL A 100 -14.57 4.76 5.48
CA VAL A 100 -15.41 5.70 6.25
C VAL A 100 -14.98 5.81 7.71
N ALA A 101 -14.66 4.69 8.36
CA ALA A 101 -14.24 4.65 9.77
C ALA A 101 -12.88 5.32 10.01
N THR A 102 -11.96 5.14 9.05
CA THR A 102 -10.56 5.57 9.18
C THR A 102 -10.40 7.02 8.77
N ILE A 103 -10.70 7.35 7.50
CA ILE A 103 -10.39 8.68 6.95
C ILE A 103 -11.48 9.71 7.19
N GLY A 104 -12.68 9.27 7.59
CA GLY A 104 -13.80 10.19 7.81
C GLY A 104 -13.56 11.25 8.90
N ARG A 105 -12.56 11.05 9.76
CA ARG A 105 -12.19 11.96 10.86
C ARG A 105 -10.82 12.63 10.67
N ILE A 106 -10.13 12.35 9.56
CA ILE A 106 -8.76 12.81 9.34
C ILE A 106 -8.76 14.07 8.49
N HIS A 107 -7.99 15.06 8.93
CA HIS A 107 -7.71 16.27 8.17
C HIS A 107 -6.22 16.59 8.28
N HIS A 108 -5.47 16.30 7.22
CA HIS A 108 -4.05 16.60 7.15
C HIS A 108 -3.66 17.09 5.75
N VAL A 109 -2.68 17.99 5.67
CA VAL A 109 -2.25 18.61 4.40
C VAL A 109 -1.69 17.57 3.43
N ASN A 110 -1.20 16.42 3.90
CA ASN A 110 -0.68 15.34 3.05
C ASN A 110 -1.54 14.07 3.02
N VAL A 111 -2.81 14.16 3.43
CA VAL A 111 -3.77 13.04 3.34
C VAL A 111 -5.01 13.51 2.58
N VAL A 112 -5.54 12.68 1.68
CA VAL A 112 -6.73 13.03 0.91
C VAL A 112 -7.93 13.21 1.84
N ARG A 113 -8.78 14.20 1.59
CA ARG A 113 -9.96 14.44 2.44
C ARG A 113 -11.17 13.68 1.90
N LEU A 114 -11.77 12.85 2.75
CA LEU A 114 -13.09 12.27 2.50
C LEU A 114 -14.17 13.29 2.87
N ILE A 115 -14.86 13.83 1.87
CA ILE A 115 -15.92 14.83 2.05
C ILE A 115 -17.22 14.17 2.50
N GLY A 116 -17.52 13.01 1.94
CA GLY A 116 -18.79 12.35 2.15
C GLY A 116 -18.84 10.94 1.59
N PHE A 117 -19.97 10.30 1.82
CA PHE A 117 -20.24 8.95 1.31
C PHE A 117 -21.72 8.82 0.90
N CYS A 118 -22.01 7.77 0.13
CA CYS A 118 -23.37 7.34 -0.18
C CYS A 118 -23.48 5.85 0.13
N VAL A 119 -24.55 5.45 0.81
CA VAL A 119 -24.95 4.04 1.00
C VAL A 119 -26.46 3.93 0.82
N GLU A 120 -26.87 3.38 -0.32
CA GLU A 120 -28.27 3.09 -0.66
C GLU A 120 -28.37 1.69 -1.28
N GLY A 121 -28.66 0.68 -0.46
CA GLY A 121 -28.54 -0.72 -0.86
C GLY A 121 -27.14 -0.96 -1.45
N SER A 122 -27.04 -1.64 -2.60
CA SER A 122 -25.76 -1.96 -3.23
C SER A 122 -25.00 -0.79 -3.85
N ARG A 123 -25.54 0.43 -3.75
CA ARG A 123 -24.92 1.62 -4.32
C ARG A 123 -24.11 2.30 -3.22
N ARG A 124 -22.81 2.07 -3.27
CA ARG A 124 -21.84 2.64 -2.34
C ARG A 124 -20.91 3.57 -3.08
N ALA A 125 -20.73 4.77 -2.55
CA ALA A 125 -19.81 5.75 -3.12
C ALA A 125 -19.06 6.50 -2.03
N LEU A 126 -17.84 6.91 -2.34
CA LEU A 126 -17.00 7.76 -1.52
C LEU A 126 -16.66 9.01 -2.32
N ILE A 127 -16.76 10.17 -1.68
CA ILE A 127 -16.61 11.48 -2.30
C ILE A 127 -15.38 12.15 -1.69
N TYR A 128 -14.38 12.40 -2.51
CA TYR A 128 -13.10 12.99 -2.15
C TYR A 128 -12.90 14.35 -2.80
N ASP A 129 -12.01 15.17 -2.24
CA ASP A 129 -11.50 16.35 -2.95
C ASP A 129 -10.86 15.90 -4.27
N PHE A 130 -11.12 16.63 -5.37
CA PHE A 130 -10.55 16.30 -6.68
C PHE A 130 -9.08 16.75 -6.78
N MET A 131 -8.21 15.83 -7.21
CA MET A 131 -6.78 16.05 -7.39
C MET A 131 -6.46 16.26 -8.88
N PRO A 132 -6.25 17.50 -9.35
CA PRO A 132 -6.19 17.82 -10.77
C PRO A 132 -4.95 17.27 -11.47
N ASN A 133 -3.84 17.08 -10.75
CA ASN A 133 -2.61 16.52 -11.32
C ASN A 133 -2.61 14.98 -11.31
N GLY A 134 -3.64 14.35 -10.76
CA GLY A 134 -3.76 12.88 -10.72
C GLY A 134 -2.75 12.24 -9.79
N SER A 135 -2.33 11.02 -10.12
CA SER A 135 -1.47 10.17 -9.30
C SER A 135 0.01 10.31 -9.65
N LEU A 136 0.88 10.05 -8.67
CA LEU A 136 2.33 10.24 -8.75
C LEU A 136 3.02 9.29 -9.75
N ASP A 137 2.46 8.11 -10.00
CA ASP A 137 2.99 7.13 -10.98
C ASP A 137 3.20 7.76 -12.37
N LYS A 138 2.32 8.69 -12.77
CA LYS A 138 2.40 9.41 -14.05
C LYS A 138 3.65 10.28 -14.16
N PHE A 139 4.22 10.70 -13.04
CA PHE A 139 5.41 11.56 -12.99
C PHE A 139 6.69 10.78 -12.72
N ILE A 140 6.59 9.53 -12.25
CA ILE A 140 7.74 8.63 -12.01
C ILE A 140 8.00 7.72 -13.22
N PHE A 141 6.95 7.20 -13.87
CA PHE A 141 7.10 6.18 -14.91
C PHE A 141 6.75 6.64 -16.33
N SER A 142 5.94 7.69 -16.50
CA SER A 142 5.54 8.12 -17.85
C SER A 142 6.66 8.86 -18.56
N ARG A 143 7.04 8.37 -19.74
CA ARG A 143 8.00 9.01 -20.66
C ARG A 143 7.34 10.03 -21.61
N GLU A 144 6.01 10.03 -21.69
CA GLU A 144 5.28 10.60 -22.85
C GLU A 144 4.80 12.05 -22.65
N GLU A 145 4.77 12.59 -21.42
CA GLU A 145 4.34 13.98 -21.14
C GLU A 145 5.53 14.90 -20.79
N ILE A 146 6.35 15.22 -21.78
CA ILE A 146 7.53 16.13 -21.69
C ILE A 146 7.16 17.50 -21.05
N ASN A 147 5.91 17.95 -21.20
CA ASN A 147 5.45 19.26 -20.75
C ASN A 147 5.04 19.35 -19.25
N LYS A 148 5.14 18.27 -18.48
CA LYS A 148 4.83 18.24 -17.02
C LYS A 148 5.87 17.48 -16.20
N SER A 149 7.14 17.55 -16.59
CA SER A 149 8.19 16.90 -15.80
C SER A 149 8.46 17.66 -14.51
N LEU A 150 8.36 16.97 -13.37
CA LEU A 150 8.75 17.51 -12.07
C LEU A 150 10.27 17.59 -11.98
N SER A 151 10.83 18.68 -11.48
CA SER A 151 12.24 18.79 -11.10
C SER A 151 12.60 17.80 -9.97
N LEU A 152 13.88 17.51 -9.79
CA LEU A 152 14.31 16.64 -8.69
C LEU A 152 13.99 17.25 -7.32
N LYS A 153 14.09 18.58 -7.20
CA LYS A 153 13.71 19.30 -5.98
C LYS A 153 12.22 19.12 -5.66
N GLU A 154 11.35 19.22 -6.67
CA GLU A 154 9.91 18.98 -6.46
C GLU A 154 9.63 17.53 -6.06
N ILE A 155 10.31 16.55 -6.66
CA ILE A 155 10.22 15.14 -6.25
C ILE A 155 10.66 14.95 -4.80
N PHE A 156 11.73 15.62 -4.38
CA PHE A 156 12.19 15.58 -2.99
C PHE A 156 11.15 16.17 -2.03
N GLU A 157 10.59 17.34 -2.32
CA GLU A 157 9.52 17.97 -1.53
C GLU A 157 8.26 17.10 -1.46
N ILE A 158 7.91 16.44 -2.58
CA ILE A 158 6.83 15.46 -2.63
C ILE A 158 7.15 14.28 -1.70
N SER A 159 8.38 13.75 -1.72
CA SER A 159 8.75 12.64 -0.85
C SER A 159 8.65 12.99 0.63
N LEU A 160 9.04 14.22 1.00
CA LEU A 160 8.91 14.75 2.34
C LEU A 160 7.44 14.94 2.75
N GLY A 161 6.60 15.46 1.85
CA GLY A 161 5.17 15.58 2.07
C GLY A 161 4.49 14.22 2.29
N ILE A 162 4.85 13.21 1.50
CA ILE A 162 4.36 11.84 1.70
C ILE A 162 4.78 11.32 3.07
N ALA A 163 6.05 11.50 3.45
CA ALA A 163 6.56 11.06 4.75
C ALA A 163 5.78 11.69 5.92
N ARG A 164 5.52 13.00 5.84
CA ARG A 164 4.68 13.73 6.82
C ARG A 164 3.25 13.20 6.87
N GLY A 165 2.67 12.88 5.71
CA GLY A 165 1.35 12.26 5.63
C GLY A 165 1.27 10.92 6.37
N ILE A 166 2.26 10.05 6.15
CA ILE A 166 2.32 8.72 6.80
C ILE A 166 2.62 8.88 8.30
N GLU A 167 3.50 9.79 8.69
CA GLU A 167 3.80 10.08 10.09
C GLU A 167 2.55 10.50 10.87
N TYR A 168 1.75 11.39 10.27
CA TYR A 168 0.46 11.79 10.83
C TYR A 168 -0.50 10.60 11.02
N LEU A 169 -0.55 9.65 10.08
CA LEU A 169 -1.35 8.43 10.24
C LEU A 169 -0.82 7.54 11.38
N HIS A 170 0.50 7.47 11.56
CA HIS A 170 1.12 6.60 12.55
C HIS A 170 1.05 7.14 13.98
N ARG A 171 1.13 8.46 14.15
CA ARG A 171 1.32 9.13 15.45
C ARG A 171 0.46 10.37 15.68
N GLY A 172 -0.04 11.01 14.62
CA GLY A 172 -0.82 12.24 14.71
C GLY A 172 -2.31 12.05 14.95
N CYS A 173 -2.80 10.80 14.93
CA CYS A 173 -4.20 10.45 15.14
C CYS A 173 -4.43 9.80 16.52
N ASP A 174 -5.65 9.92 17.07
CA ASP A 174 -6.06 9.28 18.33
C ASP A 174 -5.89 7.75 18.32
N MET A 175 -5.99 7.16 17.13
CA MET A 175 -5.68 5.76 16.86
C MET A 175 -4.61 5.71 15.78
N GLN A 176 -3.68 4.77 15.90
CA GLN A 176 -2.68 4.53 14.88
C GLN A 176 -3.34 3.92 13.64
N ILE A 177 -3.06 4.50 12.47
CA ILE A 177 -3.61 4.07 11.19
C ILE A 177 -2.50 3.46 10.34
N LEU A 178 -2.66 2.18 9.99
CA LEU A 178 -1.77 1.48 9.08
C LEU A 178 -2.43 1.46 7.71
N HIS A 179 -1.71 1.94 6.69
CA HIS A 179 -2.26 2.13 5.35
C HIS A 179 -2.25 0.83 4.53
N PHE A 180 -1.15 0.09 4.57
CA PHE A 180 -0.87 -1.17 3.84
C PHE A 180 -0.85 -1.10 2.30
N ASP A 181 -1.13 0.05 1.70
CA ASP A 181 -1.07 0.23 0.24
C ASP A 181 -0.37 1.52 -0.19
N ILE A 182 0.75 1.85 0.45
CA ILE A 182 1.58 3.01 0.04
C ILE A 182 2.32 2.64 -1.26
N LYS A 183 2.01 3.36 -2.34
CA LYS A 183 2.58 3.18 -3.68
C LYS A 183 2.32 4.41 -4.56
N PRO A 184 3.03 4.62 -5.68
CA PRO A 184 2.87 5.81 -6.55
C PRO A 184 1.43 6.09 -6.98
N HIS A 185 0.66 5.06 -7.33
CA HIS A 185 -0.74 5.17 -7.76
C HIS A 185 -1.67 5.76 -6.69
N ASN A 186 -1.35 5.54 -5.42
CA ASN A 186 -2.14 5.97 -4.27
C ASN A 186 -1.66 7.30 -3.68
N ILE A 187 -0.63 7.92 -4.27
CA ILE A 187 -0.23 9.29 -3.95
C ILE A 187 -0.82 10.21 -5.01
N LEU A 188 -1.81 11.01 -4.62
CA LEU A 188 -2.43 11.99 -5.51
C LEU A 188 -1.79 13.37 -5.34
N LEU A 189 -1.85 14.19 -6.37
CA LEU A 189 -1.22 15.51 -6.42
C LEU A 189 -2.29 16.59 -6.62
N ASP A 190 -2.34 17.54 -5.70
CA ASP A 190 -3.21 18.71 -5.83
C ASP A 190 -2.68 19.70 -6.89
N GLU A 191 -3.37 20.83 -7.09
CA GLU A 191 -3.01 21.86 -8.08
C GLU A 191 -1.57 22.37 -7.93
N LYS A 192 -1.02 22.37 -6.71
CA LYS A 192 0.33 22.84 -6.39
C LYS A 192 1.35 21.70 -6.29
N PHE A 193 1.00 20.50 -6.77
CA PHE A 193 1.80 19.29 -6.61
C PHE A 193 2.03 18.88 -5.14
N THR A 194 1.17 19.31 -4.22
CA THR A 194 1.21 18.81 -2.83
C THR A 194 0.72 17.36 -2.82
N PRO A 195 1.50 16.41 -2.27
CA PRO A 195 1.09 15.02 -2.22
C PRO A 195 0.00 14.77 -1.19
N LYS A 196 -0.95 13.90 -1.55
CA LYS A 196 -2.04 13.40 -0.70
C LYS A 196 -2.01 11.87 -0.73
N VAL A 197 -1.73 11.26 0.42
CA VAL A 197 -1.92 9.81 0.60
C VAL A 197 -3.40 9.50 0.45
N SER A 198 -3.74 8.49 -0.36
CA SER A 198 -5.10 8.12 -0.72
C SER A 198 -5.29 6.60 -0.76
N ASP A 199 -6.54 6.17 -0.94
CA ASP A 199 -6.97 4.76 -1.01
C ASP A 199 -6.78 3.96 0.29
N PHE A 200 -7.67 4.21 1.25
CA PHE A 200 -7.66 3.62 2.59
C PHE A 200 -8.43 2.28 2.66
N GLY A 201 -8.71 1.64 1.51
CA GLY A 201 -9.50 0.41 1.45
C GLY A 201 -8.92 -0.73 2.31
N LEU A 202 -7.58 -0.81 2.37
CA LEU A 202 -6.85 -1.80 3.15
C LEU A 202 -6.48 -1.32 4.56
N ALA A 203 -6.77 -0.07 4.91
CA ALA A 203 -6.28 0.55 6.13
C ALA A 203 -6.85 -0.10 7.40
N ARG A 204 -6.11 0.00 8.51
CA ARG A 204 -6.50 -0.55 9.82
C ARG A 204 -6.25 0.45 10.94
N LEU A 205 -7.26 0.61 11.80
CA LEU A 205 -7.18 1.35 13.05
C LEU A 205 -6.64 0.45 14.16
N CYS A 206 -5.61 0.91 14.85
CA CYS A 206 -4.93 0.19 15.94
C CYS A 206 -4.82 1.09 17.19
N PRO A 207 -4.98 0.54 18.39
CA PRO A 207 -4.65 1.26 19.62
C PRO A 207 -3.16 1.64 19.65
N LEU A 208 -2.84 2.84 20.15
CA LEU A 208 -1.46 3.33 20.28
C LEU A 208 -0.60 2.39 21.17
N ASP A 209 -1.19 1.88 22.25
CA ASP A 209 -0.50 1.07 23.26
C ASP A 209 -0.32 -0.41 22.86
N ASN A 210 -0.98 -0.85 21.78
CA ASN A 210 -0.94 -2.23 21.32
C ASN A 210 -0.98 -2.28 19.78
N SER A 211 0.14 -1.90 19.17
CA SER A 211 0.33 -1.76 17.71
C SER A 211 0.36 -3.08 16.92
N LEU A 212 0.00 -4.19 17.56
CA LEU A 212 0.01 -5.51 16.95
C LEU A 212 -1.26 -5.75 16.13
N VAL A 213 -1.08 -6.02 14.84
CA VAL A 213 -2.20 -6.36 13.96
C VAL A 213 -2.22 -7.86 13.68
N SER A 214 -3.27 -8.55 14.14
CA SER A 214 -3.58 -9.91 13.71
C SER A 214 -4.18 -9.88 12.31
N LEU A 215 -3.34 -10.02 11.28
CA LEU A 215 -3.79 -10.11 9.89
C LEU A 215 -4.10 -11.57 9.52
N THR A 216 -5.29 -11.80 8.98
CA THR A 216 -5.76 -13.11 8.51
C THR A 216 -5.33 -13.46 7.08
N ALA A 217 -4.78 -12.50 6.33
CA ALA A 217 -4.26 -12.70 4.97
C ALA A 217 -3.25 -11.59 4.65
N ALA A 218 -2.27 -11.88 3.79
CA ALA A 218 -1.39 -10.85 3.22
C ALA A 218 -2.21 -9.84 2.39
N ARG A 219 -1.86 -8.55 2.49
CA ARG A 219 -2.57 -7.44 1.83
C ARG A 219 -1.56 -6.42 1.33
N GLY A 220 -1.91 -5.71 0.27
CA GLY A 220 -1.08 -4.67 -0.35
C GLY A 220 -0.78 -4.98 -1.81
N THR A 221 0.13 -4.20 -2.38
CA THR A 221 0.55 -4.34 -3.78
C THR A 221 1.94 -4.96 -3.88
N ILE A 222 2.08 -6.03 -4.68
CA ILE A 222 3.37 -6.70 -4.95
C ILE A 222 4.43 -5.66 -5.32
N GLY A 223 5.65 -5.81 -4.79
CA GLY A 223 6.72 -4.81 -4.91
C GLY A 223 6.80 -3.83 -3.73
N TYR A 224 5.68 -3.57 -3.04
CA TYR A 224 5.63 -2.64 -1.89
C TYR A 224 5.29 -3.35 -0.57
N ILE A 225 4.92 -4.63 -0.60
CA ILE A 225 4.51 -5.37 0.59
C ILE A 225 5.74 -5.71 1.44
N ALA A 226 5.67 -5.36 2.73
CA ALA A 226 6.75 -5.64 3.67
C ALA A 226 6.92 -7.16 3.90
N PRO A 227 8.16 -7.68 4.00
CA PRO A 227 8.44 -9.11 4.09
C PRO A 227 7.74 -9.82 5.26
N GLU A 228 7.52 -9.15 6.39
CA GLU A 228 6.88 -9.73 7.59
C GLU A 228 5.40 -10.05 7.40
N LEU A 229 4.76 -9.57 6.33
CA LEU A 229 3.41 -10.00 5.96
C LEU A 229 3.36 -11.42 5.40
N PHE A 230 4.50 -11.94 4.93
CA PHE A 230 4.65 -13.32 4.42
C PHE A 230 5.50 -14.17 5.36
N TYR A 231 6.61 -13.62 5.85
CA TYR A 231 7.55 -14.31 6.72
C TYR A 231 7.26 -13.97 8.20
N LYS A 232 6.48 -14.82 8.87
CA LYS A 232 6.10 -14.60 10.28
C LYS A 232 7.29 -14.72 11.27
N ASN A 233 8.42 -15.28 10.84
CA ASN A 233 9.62 -15.51 11.65
C ASN A 233 10.56 -14.29 11.75
N ILE A 234 10.42 -13.26 10.91
CA ILE A 234 11.31 -12.09 10.91
C ILE A 234 10.78 -10.90 11.71
N GLY A 235 9.51 -10.96 12.13
CA GLY A 235 8.90 -9.91 12.92
C GLY A 235 7.38 -9.95 12.87
N ARG A 236 6.75 -9.13 13.71
CA ARG A 236 5.30 -8.96 13.72
C ARG A 236 4.90 -7.76 12.86
N VAL A 237 3.72 -7.84 12.25
CA VAL A 237 3.16 -6.74 11.45
C VAL A 237 2.81 -5.55 12.35
N SER A 238 3.26 -4.37 11.95
CA SER A 238 3.05 -3.08 12.63
C SER A 238 3.10 -1.94 11.60
N TYR A 239 3.06 -0.68 12.05
CA TYR A 239 3.25 0.51 11.21
C TYR A 239 4.57 0.49 10.41
N LYS A 240 5.55 -0.33 10.80
CA LYS A 240 6.79 -0.57 10.05
C LYS A 240 6.58 -1.19 8.66
N ALA A 241 5.41 -1.79 8.40
CA ALA A 241 5.05 -2.25 7.06
C ALA A 241 4.88 -1.06 6.10
N ASP A 242 4.22 0.02 6.53
CA ASP A 242 4.09 1.24 5.74
C ASP A 242 5.44 1.94 5.53
N VAL A 243 6.34 1.86 6.52
CA VAL A 243 7.72 2.38 6.39
C VAL A 243 8.46 1.66 5.26
N TYR A 244 8.32 0.33 5.17
CA TYR A 244 8.91 -0.45 4.09
C TYR A 244 8.33 -0.03 2.74
N SER A 245 7.00 0.05 2.62
CA SER A 245 6.33 0.49 1.39
C SER A 245 6.76 1.90 0.97
N PHE A 246 6.92 2.82 1.93
CA PHE A 246 7.49 4.15 1.69
C PHE A 246 8.94 4.08 1.19
N GLY A 247 9.76 3.19 1.76
CA GLY A 247 11.13 2.96 1.30
C GLY A 247 11.19 2.52 -0.17
N MET A 248 10.33 1.59 -0.56
CA MET A 248 10.22 1.15 -1.96
C MET A 248 9.78 2.29 -2.88
N LEU A 249 8.76 3.07 -2.49
CA LEU A 249 8.32 4.26 -3.21
C LEU A 249 9.45 5.30 -3.34
N LEU A 250 10.18 5.58 -2.26
CA LEU A 250 11.27 6.55 -2.24
C LEU A 250 12.42 6.11 -3.15
N MET A 251 12.70 4.81 -3.20
CA MET A 251 13.69 4.21 -4.09
C MET A 251 13.32 4.41 -5.57
N GLU A 252 12.05 4.20 -5.94
CA GLU A 252 11.56 4.46 -7.30
C GLU A 252 11.63 5.96 -7.67
N MET A 253 11.28 6.83 -6.73
CA MET A 253 11.39 8.29 -6.91
C MET A 253 12.84 8.73 -7.16
N ALA A 254 13.80 8.11 -6.46
CA ALA A 254 15.23 8.37 -6.66
C ALA A 254 15.75 7.82 -8.01
N ASN A 255 15.21 6.68 -8.47
CA ASN A 255 15.64 6.03 -9.72
C ASN A 255 15.01 6.62 -11.01
N ARG A 256 14.06 7.55 -10.88
CA ARG A 256 13.26 8.09 -11.99
C ARG A 256 14.08 8.46 -13.24
N ARG A 257 15.26 9.08 -13.10
CA ARG A 257 16.07 9.51 -14.26
C ARG A 257 16.65 8.33 -15.07
N LYS A 258 16.99 7.20 -14.42
CA LYS A 258 17.49 6.00 -15.12
C LYS A 258 16.37 5.35 -15.95
N ASN A 259 15.14 5.38 -15.45
CA ASN A 259 13.96 4.85 -16.16
C ASN A 259 13.57 5.66 -17.40
N VAL A 260 13.93 6.95 -17.49
CA VAL A 260 13.68 7.78 -18.69
C VAL A 260 14.71 7.49 -19.78
N ASN A 261 15.97 7.21 -19.40
CA ASN A 261 17.10 7.05 -20.33
C ASN A 261 17.44 5.58 -20.66
N ALA A 262 16.77 4.60 -20.05
CA ALA A 262 16.98 3.18 -20.32
C ALA A 262 16.45 2.77 -21.70
N ASN A 263 17.30 2.95 -22.71
CA ASN A 263 17.37 2.16 -23.95
C ASN A 263 18.38 1.00 -23.82
N THR A 264 18.80 0.66 -22.60
CA THR A 264 19.84 -0.34 -22.35
C THR A 264 19.23 -1.60 -21.76
N GLU A 265 19.01 -2.59 -22.63
CA GLU A 265 18.58 -3.96 -22.32
C GLU A 265 19.62 -4.79 -21.53
N ASN A 266 20.58 -4.18 -20.83
CA ASN A 266 21.69 -4.89 -20.21
C ASN A 266 22.08 -4.31 -18.84
N SER A 267 21.28 -4.60 -17.81
CA SER A 267 21.81 -4.68 -16.46
C SER A 267 21.25 -5.93 -15.76
N SER A 268 22.17 -6.84 -15.45
CA SER A 268 22.04 -8.08 -14.67
C SER A 268 20.91 -8.08 -13.62
N HIS A 269 20.29 -9.25 -13.43
CA HIS A 269 19.27 -9.69 -12.45
C HIS A 269 19.52 -9.34 -10.95
N ILE A 270 20.14 -8.22 -10.64
CA ILE A 270 20.45 -7.75 -9.29
C ILE A 270 19.33 -6.82 -8.86
N TYR A 271 18.58 -7.26 -7.84
CA TYR A 271 17.58 -6.48 -7.12
C TYR A 271 18.05 -5.02 -6.93
N PHE A 272 17.28 -4.07 -7.46
CA PHE A 272 17.70 -2.67 -7.60
C PHE A 272 18.23 -2.03 -6.29
N PRO A 273 17.62 -2.25 -5.10
CA PRO A 273 18.18 -1.77 -3.85
C PRO A 273 19.53 -2.38 -3.46
N LEU A 274 19.77 -3.66 -3.77
CA LEU A 274 21.06 -4.30 -3.52
C LEU A 274 22.15 -3.72 -4.44
N TRP A 275 21.81 -3.42 -5.70
CA TRP A 275 22.71 -2.74 -6.61
C TRP A 275 23.12 -1.37 -6.08
N ILE A 276 22.15 -0.54 -5.67
CA ILE A 276 22.40 0.78 -5.06
C ILE A 276 23.27 0.67 -3.79
N TYR A 277 22.98 -0.29 -2.91
CA TYR A 277 23.76 -0.51 -1.70
C TYR A 277 25.24 -0.76 -2.02
N ASN A 278 25.52 -1.62 -3.01
CA ASN A 278 26.90 -1.93 -3.40
C ASN A 278 27.62 -0.69 -3.97
N GLN A 279 26.94 0.17 -4.74
CA GLN A 279 27.53 1.42 -5.23
C GLN A 279 28.00 2.31 -4.07
N PHE A 280 27.15 2.51 -3.05
CA PHE A 280 27.51 3.27 -1.85
C PHE A 280 28.68 2.63 -1.10
N ASN A 281 28.64 1.31 -0.90
CA ASN A 281 29.66 0.60 -0.13
C ASN A 281 31.04 0.58 -0.82
N GLU A 282 31.06 0.54 -2.15
CA GLU A 282 32.30 0.56 -2.94
C GLU A 282 32.88 1.97 -3.13
N GLY A 283 32.21 3.01 -2.58
CA GLY A 283 32.62 4.40 -2.75
C GLY A 283 32.53 4.87 -4.21
N LYS A 284 31.81 4.13 -5.06
CA LYS A 284 31.56 4.51 -6.44
C LYS A 284 30.51 5.60 -6.44
N ASP A 285 30.76 6.66 -7.18
CA ASP A 285 29.66 7.55 -7.54
C ASP A 285 28.62 6.69 -8.25
N ILE A 286 27.39 6.70 -7.73
CA ILE A 286 26.25 6.18 -8.48
C ILE A 286 26.36 6.85 -9.84
N GLU A 287 26.47 6.07 -10.92
CA GLU A 287 26.46 6.57 -12.30
C GLU A 287 25.10 7.20 -12.55
N ILE A 288 24.95 8.41 -12.03
CA ILE A 288 23.85 9.31 -12.30
C ILE A 288 24.34 10.09 -13.51
N ASP A 289 23.55 10.04 -14.58
CA ASP A 289 23.74 10.69 -15.88
C ASP A 289 24.62 11.96 -15.85
N ASP A 290 25.49 12.15 -16.84
CA ASP A 290 26.52 13.21 -16.91
C ASP A 290 25.96 14.65 -16.80
N PHE A 291 24.64 14.82 -16.90
CA PHE A 291 23.91 16.08 -16.83
C PHE A 291 23.41 16.46 -15.43
N VAL A 292 23.73 15.70 -14.38
CA VAL A 292 23.22 15.95 -13.01
C VAL A 292 24.16 16.86 -12.22
N THR A 293 23.60 17.91 -11.60
CA THR A 293 24.39 18.81 -10.75
C THR A 293 24.83 18.12 -9.44
N GLU A 294 25.88 18.61 -8.79
CA GLU A 294 26.34 18.06 -7.49
C GLU A 294 25.23 18.08 -6.43
N GLU A 295 24.42 19.15 -6.40
CA GLU A 295 23.27 19.28 -5.49
C GLU A 295 22.20 18.22 -5.77
N GLU A 296 21.88 17.99 -7.03
CA GLU A 296 20.93 16.97 -7.44
C GLU A 296 21.44 15.56 -7.11
N SER A 297 22.73 15.29 -7.32
CA SER A 297 23.38 14.03 -6.94
C SER A 297 23.26 13.78 -5.44
N LYS A 298 23.49 14.80 -4.59
CA LYS A 298 23.31 14.70 -3.14
C LYS A 298 21.87 14.37 -2.75
N ILE A 299 20.87 14.96 -3.42
CA ILE A 299 19.46 14.66 -3.18
C ILE A 299 19.14 13.19 -3.51
N ILE A 300 19.57 12.70 -4.68
CA ILE A 300 19.35 11.30 -5.08
C ILE A 300 20.01 10.34 -4.09
N LYS A 301 21.27 10.60 -3.74
CA LYS A 301 22.02 9.78 -2.78
C LYS A 301 21.34 9.76 -1.42
N LYS A 302 20.84 10.91 -0.95
CA LYS A 302 20.09 11.02 0.32
C LYS A 302 18.82 10.18 0.28
N MET A 303 17.98 10.35 -0.75
CA MET A 303 16.74 9.59 -0.89
C MET A 303 17.00 8.08 -0.95
N ALA A 304 18.01 7.66 -1.71
CA ALA A 304 18.40 6.26 -1.81
C ALA A 304 18.88 5.67 -0.48
N MET A 305 19.70 6.41 0.30
CA MET A 305 20.15 5.94 1.61
C MET A 305 19.01 5.85 2.63
N VAL A 306 18.11 6.84 2.67
CA VAL A 306 16.91 6.79 3.52
C VAL A 306 16.01 5.62 3.11
N ALA A 307 15.84 5.38 1.80
CA ALA A 307 15.09 4.24 1.30
C ALA A 307 15.69 2.90 1.77
N LEU A 308 17.02 2.76 1.74
CA LEU A 308 17.71 1.56 2.22
C LEU A 308 17.49 1.30 3.72
N TRP A 309 17.42 2.35 4.54
CA TRP A 309 17.03 2.22 5.95
C TRP A 309 15.58 1.76 6.10
N CYS A 310 14.67 2.25 5.26
CA CYS A 310 13.26 1.90 5.31
C CYS A 310 12.97 0.45 4.87
N ILE A 311 13.75 -0.13 3.95
CA ILE A 311 13.47 -1.46 3.38
C ILE A 311 14.20 -2.62 4.09
N GLN A 312 14.72 -2.40 5.31
CA GLN A 312 15.39 -3.47 6.06
C GLN A 312 14.46 -4.68 6.28
N LEU A 313 15.03 -5.88 6.24
CA LEU A 313 14.26 -7.13 6.33
C LEU A 313 13.45 -7.19 7.62
N LYS A 314 14.11 -6.95 8.76
CA LYS A 314 13.43 -6.97 10.07
C LYS A 314 12.74 -5.63 10.33
N PRO A 315 11.47 -5.62 10.76
CA PRO A 315 10.74 -4.39 11.07
C PRO A 315 11.38 -3.53 12.16
N CYS A 316 12.09 -4.14 13.11
CA CYS A 316 12.76 -3.43 14.20
C CYS A 316 13.92 -2.55 13.71
N ASP A 317 14.56 -2.92 12.60
CA ASP A 317 15.76 -2.25 12.08
C ASP A 317 15.39 -1.05 11.19
N ARG A 318 14.11 -0.94 10.79
CA ARG A 318 13.60 0.21 10.03
C ARG A 318 13.44 1.43 10.95
N PRO A 319 13.66 2.66 10.46
CA PRO A 319 13.35 3.86 11.22
C PRO A 319 11.83 4.03 11.43
N THR A 320 11.45 4.97 12.29
CA THR A 320 10.07 5.47 12.38
C THR A 320 9.87 6.60 11.39
N MET A 321 8.63 6.89 10.96
CA MET A 321 8.41 7.96 9.97
C MET A 321 8.89 9.34 10.44
N SER A 322 8.84 9.65 11.73
CA SER A 322 9.40 10.90 12.26
C SER A 322 10.93 10.94 12.10
N GLN A 323 11.63 9.81 12.29
CA GLN A 323 13.08 9.70 12.02
C GLN A 323 13.38 9.78 10.51
N VAL A 324 12.53 9.20 9.67
CA VAL A 324 12.66 9.31 8.20
C VAL A 324 12.59 10.77 7.75
N ILE A 325 11.66 11.56 8.30
CA ILE A 325 11.55 13.00 8.03
C ILE A 325 12.83 13.72 8.46
N GLU A 326 13.31 13.47 9.68
CA GLU A 326 14.58 14.03 10.19
C GLU A 326 15.76 13.69 9.27
N MET A 327 15.86 12.44 8.83
CA MET A 327 16.92 12.00 7.91
C MET A 327 16.84 12.70 6.54
N LEU A 328 15.64 12.88 5.98
CA LEU A 328 15.45 13.60 4.73
C LEU A 328 15.82 15.10 4.86
N GLU A 329 15.43 15.73 5.97
CA GLU A 329 15.71 17.14 6.25
C GLU A 329 17.18 17.40 6.64
N SER A 330 17.87 16.39 7.19
CA SER A 330 19.29 16.47 7.57
C SER A 330 20.24 16.64 6.37
N GLN A 331 21.48 17.07 6.62
CA GLN A 331 22.53 17.06 5.60
C GLN A 331 22.92 15.62 5.24
N PHE A 332 23.29 15.39 3.99
CA PHE A 332 23.63 14.04 3.51
C PHE A 332 24.81 13.45 4.29
N GLU A 333 25.80 14.29 4.61
CA GLU A 333 27.02 13.93 5.33
C GLU A 333 26.77 13.44 6.77
N CYS A 334 25.59 13.73 7.34
CA CYS A 334 25.21 13.27 8.67
C CYS A 334 24.61 11.86 8.67
N LEU A 335 24.26 11.32 7.50
CA LEU A 335 23.61 10.03 7.39
C LEU A 335 24.61 8.89 7.40
N GLN A 336 24.34 7.88 8.21
CA GLN A 336 25.12 6.65 8.25
C GLN A 336 24.53 5.60 7.31
N MET A 337 25.40 4.79 6.73
CA MET A 337 24.98 3.70 5.85
C MET A 337 24.20 2.64 6.65
N PRO A 338 23.01 2.21 6.20
CA PRO A 338 22.30 1.10 6.83
C PRO A 338 23.06 -0.23 6.68
N PRO A 339 22.66 -1.27 7.43
CA PRO A 339 23.06 -2.63 7.12
C PRO A 339 22.64 -3.04 5.71
N ARG A 340 23.35 -4.02 5.14
CA ARG A 340 23.02 -4.60 3.83
C ARG A 340 21.59 -5.13 3.83
N PRO A 341 20.72 -4.70 2.90
CA PRO A 341 19.36 -5.20 2.83
C PRO A 341 19.35 -6.67 2.36
N TYR A 342 18.46 -7.45 2.94
CA TYR A 342 18.21 -8.85 2.58
C TYR A 342 16.76 -8.99 2.10
N LEU A 343 16.53 -9.78 1.06
CA LEU A 343 15.21 -10.03 0.48
C LEU A 343 14.41 -11.09 1.22
N TYR A 344 15.11 -12.10 1.73
CA TYR A 344 14.53 -13.25 2.39
C TYR A 344 15.35 -13.61 3.63
N PRO A 345 14.74 -14.29 4.62
CA PRO A 345 15.48 -14.79 5.77
C PRO A 345 16.57 -15.75 5.29
N GLN A 346 17.81 -15.55 5.73
CA GLN A 346 18.84 -16.56 5.51
C GLN A 346 18.55 -17.76 6.41
N GLU A 347 18.57 -18.98 5.84
CA GLU A 347 18.57 -20.18 6.65
C GLU A 347 19.80 -20.12 7.56
N GLN A 348 19.58 -20.19 8.87
CA GLN A 348 20.68 -20.38 9.79
C GLN A 348 21.24 -21.78 9.49
N GLU A 349 22.39 -21.84 8.84
CA GLU A 349 23.26 -23.02 8.96
C GLU A 349 23.60 -23.14 10.45
N GLN A 350 22.81 -23.95 11.17
CA GLN A 350 23.24 -24.47 12.44
C GLN A 350 24.53 -25.21 12.16
N GLY A 351 25.64 -24.66 12.65
CA GLY A 351 26.95 -25.29 12.56
C GLY A 351 26.82 -26.75 12.97
N GLN A 352 27.09 -27.66 12.04
CA GLN A 352 27.22 -29.07 12.32
C GLN A 352 28.47 -29.25 13.20
N GLU A 353 28.31 -29.13 14.51
CA GLU A 353 29.17 -29.91 15.41
C GLU A 353 28.86 -31.38 15.13
N LYS A 354 29.77 -32.04 14.41
CA LYS A 354 29.75 -33.48 14.22
C LYS A 354 29.78 -34.15 15.60
N PRO A 355 28.76 -34.91 16.01
CA PRO A 355 28.90 -35.80 17.14
C PRO A 355 29.75 -36.97 16.67
N ASN A 356 30.84 -37.25 17.37
CA ASN A 356 31.62 -38.47 17.20
C ASN A 356 30.69 -39.68 17.28
N VAL A 357 30.83 -40.57 16.30
CA VAL A 357 30.22 -41.90 16.30
C VAL A 357 30.96 -42.74 17.33
N GLU A 358 30.25 -43.24 18.35
CA GLU A 358 30.35 -44.63 18.80
C GLU A 358 29.22 -45.00 19.79
N ASP A 359 28.48 -46.03 19.39
CA ASP A 359 27.70 -47.03 20.14
C ASP A 359 26.38 -46.71 20.90
N ALA A 360 25.30 -46.99 20.15
CA ALA A 360 24.36 -48.12 20.37
C ALA A 360 23.06 -47.95 21.21
N LYS A 361 21.98 -48.33 20.51
CA LYS A 361 20.67 -48.91 20.92
C LYS A 361 19.52 -47.97 21.27
N GLY A 362 18.64 -47.82 20.27
CA GLY A 362 17.21 -48.12 20.37
C GLY A 362 16.33 -47.07 21.05
N THR A 363 15.48 -46.40 20.28
CA THR A 363 14.00 -46.44 20.36
C THR A 363 13.43 -45.48 19.32
N SER A 364 12.50 -45.98 18.52
CA SER A 364 11.74 -45.23 17.52
C SER A 364 10.84 -44.18 18.16
N PHE A 365 10.92 -42.93 17.71
CA PHE A 365 9.81 -41.98 17.81
C PHE A 365 9.67 -41.19 16.52
N SER A 366 8.59 -41.48 15.79
CA SER A 366 8.13 -40.75 14.63
C SER A 366 7.54 -39.41 15.06
N LEU A 367 8.13 -38.29 14.63
CA LEU A 367 7.47 -36.98 14.68
C LEU A 367 7.09 -36.58 13.25
N SER A 368 5.80 -36.67 12.98
CA SER A 368 5.14 -36.25 11.75
C SER A 368 5.25 -34.74 11.57
N THR A 369 5.85 -34.29 10.47
CA THR A 369 5.70 -32.94 9.92
C THR A 369 4.32 -32.79 9.29
N PRO A 370 3.56 -31.71 9.55
CA PRO A 370 2.52 -31.28 8.65
C PRO A 370 3.15 -30.41 7.56
N SER A 371 3.17 -30.92 6.33
CA SER A 371 3.40 -30.16 5.12
C SER A 371 2.18 -29.30 4.81
N SER A 372 2.35 -27.99 4.67
CA SER A 372 1.41 -27.12 3.95
C SER A 372 2.06 -26.72 2.64
N GLU A 373 1.91 -27.58 1.62
CA GLU A 373 2.40 -27.36 0.25
C GLU A 373 1.84 -26.08 -0.38
N GLU A 374 0.74 -25.52 0.14
CA GLU A 374 0.14 -24.26 -0.32
C GLU A 374 0.96 -23.00 0.06
N ASP A 375 1.65 -22.98 1.21
CA ASP A 375 2.48 -21.83 1.63
C ASP A 375 3.78 -21.76 0.79
N SER A 376 4.33 -22.91 0.40
CA SER A 376 5.57 -22.96 -0.40
C SER A 376 5.39 -22.45 -1.83
N THR A 377 4.21 -22.63 -2.43
CA THR A 377 3.92 -22.16 -3.79
C THR A 377 3.67 -20.65 -3.83
N GLU A 378 2.98 -20.06 -2.84
CA GLU A 378 2.85 -18.60 -2.74
C GLU A 378 4.20 -17.92 -2.50
N ILE A 379 5.05 -18.47 -1.61
CA ILE A 379 6.40 -17.95 -1.35
C ILE A 379 7.28 -18.01 -2.60
N SER A 380 7.21 -19.10 -3.37
CA SER A 380 7.92 -19.27 -4.64
C SER A 380 7.48 -18.25 -5.70
N LEU A 381 6.16 -18.04 -5.86
CA LEU A 381 5.61 -17.09 -6.82
C LEU A 381 5.99 -15.64 -6.48
N ILE A 382 6.03 -15.30 -5.19
CA ILE A 382 6.42 -13.97 -4.73
C ILE A 382 7.94 -13.75 -4.87
N SER A 383 8.76 -14.76 -4.56
CA SER A 383 10.21 -14.70 -4.79
C SER A 383 10.55 -14.45 -6.26
N ASN A 384 9.82 -15.08 -7.18
CA ASN A 384 9.98 -14.85 -8.61
C ASN A 384 9.47 -13.45 -9.02
N ALA A 385 8.35 -12.99 -8.44
CA ALA A 385 7.84 -11.65 -8.70
C ALA A 385 8.81 -10.54 -8.22
N TYR A 386 9.63 -10.76 -7.19
CA TYR A 386 10.69 -9.80 -6.80
C TYR A 386 11.95 -9.89 -7.66
N GLN A 387 12.13 -10.96 -8.46
CA GLN A 387 13.24 -11.08 -9.43
C GLN A 387 12.92 -10.44 -10.79
N ASP A 388 11.63 -10.31 -11.11
CA ASP A 388 11.15 -9.74 -12.37
C ASP A 388 10.89 -8.21 -12.32
N TYR A 389 11.24 -7.55 -11.20
CA TYR A 389 11.14 -6.10 -10.99
C TYR A 389 12.51 -5.43 -10.78
#